data_AF-A0A944JQ49-F1
#
_entry.id   AF-A0A944JQ49-F1
#
_cell.length_a   1.000
_cell.length_b   1.000
_cell.length_c   1.000
_cell.angle_alpha   90.00
_cell.angle_beta   90.00
_cell.angle_gamma   90.00
#
_symmetry.space_group_name_H-M   'P 1'
#
loop_
_entity.id
_entity.type
_entity.pdbx_description
1 polymer ?
#
loop_
_entity_poly.entity_id
_entity_poly.type
_entity_poly.pdbx_seq_one_letter_code
_entity_poly.pdbx_strand_id
1 'polypeptide(L)'
;MQQLAREDGLEQRLACARCPFYVPKESTKGQLLAVKDGINKMLEQVDLTDDEREALEGDRDAVTALTQRLADIPTPAGPTPRELGTTDAFIPLTQLLGTITAEKGTPTK
;
A
#
# COMPACT_ATOMS: atom_id res chain seq x y z
N MET A 1 -6.99 -27.54 15.19
CA MET A 1 -6.02 -27.33 14.09
C MET A 1 -6.76 -27.38 12.76
N GLN A 2 -7.70 -26.45 12.54
CA GLN A 2 -8.38 -26.33 11.24
C GLN A 2 -8.38 -24.86 10.85
N GLN A 3 -7.68 -24.63 9.74
CA GLN A 3 -7.45 -23.37 9.07
C GLN A 3 -8.80 -22.78 8.66
N LEU A 4 -9.26 -21.75 9.36
CA LEU A 4 -10.32 -20.88 8.86
C LEU A 4 -9.71 -20.05 7.74
N ALA A 5 -9.95 -20.50 6.51
CA ALA A 5 -9.78 -19.69 5.31
C ALA A 5 -10.53 -18.37 5.53
N ARG A 6 -9.78 -17.28 5.65
CA ARG A 6 -10.36 -15.94 5.63
C ARG A 6 -10.93 -15.71 4.23
N GLU A 7 -12.24 -15.64 4.14
CA GLU A 7 -13.03 -15.39 2.94
C GLU A 7 -12.99 -13.91 2.52
N ASP A 8 -11.82 -13.25 2.58
CA ASP A 8 -11.67 -11.82 2.24
C ASP A 8 -11.13 -11.64 0.79
N GLY A 9 -11.31 -12.65 -0.06
CA GLY A 9 -10.50 -12.84 -1.25
C GLY A 9 -10.96 -12.13 -2.52
N LEU A 10 -12.22 -11.75 -2.72
CA LEU A 10 -12.71 -11.42 -4.08
C LEU A 10 -12.57 -9.95 -4.49
N GLU A 11 -12.74 -8.98 -3.58
CA GLU A 11 -12.69 -7.55 -3.93
C GLU A 11 -11.27 -7.00 -4.08
N GLN A 12 -10.29 -7.67 -3.47
CA GLN A 12 -8.87 -7.31 -3.55
C GLN A 12 -8.21 -7.84 -4.85
N ARG A 13 -8.86 -8.77 -5.58
CA ARG A 13 -8.26 -9.55 -6.68
C ARG A 13 -8.12 -8.83 -8.02
N LEU A 14 -8.80 -7.69 -8.21
CA LEU A 14 -8.68 -6.89 -9.43
C LEU A 14 -7.73 -5.70 -9.29
N ALA A 15 -7.18 -5.47 -8.10
CA ALA A 15 -6.25 -4.38 -7.87
C ALA A 15 -4.80 -4.83 -8.06
N CYS A 16 -4.02 -4.02 -8.77
CA CYS A 16 -2.60 -4.28 -8.99
C CYS A 16 -1.83 -4.19 -7.66
N ALA A 17 -1.34 -5.33 -7.15
CA ALA A 17 -0.52 -5.42 -5.93
C ALA A 17 0.81 -4.64 -6.02
N ARG A 18 1.21 -4.24 -7.24
CA ARG A 18 2.42 -3.46 -7.53
C ARG A 18 2.15 -1.97 -7.71
N CYS A 19 0.89 -1.53 -7.71
CA CYS A 19 0.56 -0.11 -7.81
C CYS A 19 0.82 0.56 -6.46
N PRO A 20 1.81 1.46 -6.34
CA PRO A 20 2.12 2.11 -5.06
C PRO A 20 1.00 3.04 -4.59
N PHE A 21 0.09 3.43 -5.50
CA PHE A 21 -1.03 4.32 -5.24
C PHE A 21 -2.26 3.63 -4.64
N TYR A 22 -2.34 2.29 -4.72
CA TYR A 22 -3.49 1.55 -4.20
C TYR A 22 -3.13 0.83 -2.91
N VAL A 23 -3.73 1.27 -1.80
CA VAL A 23 -3.74 0.53 -0.54
C VAL A 23 -5.20 0.17 -0.22
N PRO A 24 -5.57 -1.12 -0.19
CA PRO A 24 -6.93 -1.51 0.14
C PRO A 24 -7.30 -1.05 1.55
N LYS A 25 -8.46 -0.41 1.70
CA LYS A 25 -8.94 0.15 2.97
C LYS A 25 -9.01 -0.89 4.10
N GLU A 26 -9.54 -2.08 3.78
CA GLU A 26 -9.72 -3.18 4.72
C GLU A 26 -8.42 -3.95 5.02
N SER A 27 -7.32 -3.62 4.33
CA SER A 27 -6.02 -4.23 4.66
C SER A 27 -5.50 -3.70 6.00
N THR A 28 -4.73 -4.51 6.72
CA THR A 28 -4.05 -4.07 7.95
C THR A 28 -3.21 -2.82 7.72
N LYS A 29 -2.54 -2.70 6.57
CA LYS A 29 -1.80 -1.48 6.20
C LYS A 29 -2.72 -0.27 6.07
N GLY A 30 -3.86 -0.42 5.39
CA GLY A 30 -4.86 0.65 5.25
C GLY A 30 -5.42 1.11 6.59
N GLN A 31 -5.72 0.17 7.49
CA GLN A 31 -6.19 0.45 8.84
C GLN A 31 -5.13 1.20 9.66
N LEU A 32 -3.86 0.77 9.62
CA LEU A 32 -2.76 1.45 10.32
C LEU A 32 -2.52 2.88 9.80
N LEU A 33 -2.64 3.09 8.49
CA LEU A 33 -2.57 4.44 7.90
C LEU A 33 -3.73 5.32 8.38
N ALA A 34 -4.96 4.79 8.40
CA ALA A 34 -6.11 5.53 8.90
C ALA A 34 -6.00 5.89 10.39
N VAL A 35 -5.47 4.99 11.22
CA VAL A 35 -5.19 5.26 12.65
C VAL A 35 -4.16 6.38 12.78
N LYS A 36 -3.04 6.30 12.05
CA LYS A 36 -2.00 7.33 12.08
C LYS A 36 -2.54 8.70 11.65
N ASP A 37 -3.36 8.76 10.61
CA ASP A 37 -4.00 10.00 10.15
C ASP A 37 -4.96 10.57 11.21
N GLY A 38 -5.68 9.69 11.92
CA GLY A 38 -6.50 10.07 13.07
C GLY A 38 -5.68 10.67 14.22
N ILE A 39 -4.54 10.06 14.55
CA ILE A 39 -3.62 10.57 15.59
C ILE A 39 -3.08 11.95 15.21
N ASN A 40 -2.62 12.13 13.97
CA ASN A 40 -2.15 13.43 13.48
C ASN A 40 -3.23 14.50 13.60
N LYS A 41 -4.46 14.17 13.16
CA LYS A 41 -5.59 15.09 13.29
C LYS A 41 -5.86 15.49 14.74
N MET A 42 -5.75 14.56 15.70
CA MET A 42 -5.92 14.89 17.13
C MET A 42 -4.81 15.83 17.62
N LEU A 43 -3.55 15.54 17.27
CA LEU A 43 -2.41 16.40 17.61
C LEU A 43 -2.54 17.82 17.05
N GLU A 44 -3.18 17.98 15.89
CA GLU A 44 -3.35 19.27 15.21
C GLU A 44 -4.59 20.06 15.66
N GLN A 45 -5.68 19.37 16.04
CA GLN A 45 -7.00 20.00 16.19
C GLN A 45 -7.53 20.01 17.63
N VAL A 46 -6.92 19.26 18.54
CA VAL A 46 -7.39 19.14 19.93
C VAL A 46 -6.42 19.84 20.85
N ASP A 47 -6.95 20.60 21.81
CA ASP A 47 -6.18 21.14 22.92
C ASP A 47 -5.81 20.01 23.88
N LEU A 48 -4.61 19.45 23.69
CA LEU A 48 -4.08 18.35 24.48
C LEU A 48 -3.16 18.87 25.59
N THR A 49 -3.24 18.25 26.76
CA THR A 49 -2.20 18.38 27.79
C THR A 49 -0.87 17.81 27.29
N ASP A 50 0.23 18.16 27.97
CA ASP A 50 1.56 17.63 27.61
C ASP A 50 1.60 16.10 27.67
N ASP A 51 1.03 15.51 28.72
CA ASP A 51 0.97 14.06 28.90
C ASP A 51 0.16 13.36 27.78
N GLU A 52 -1.00 13.93 27.40
CA GLU A 52 -1.82 13.38 26.32
C GLU A 52 -1.14 13.47 24.96
N ARG A 53 -0.44 14.58 24.70
CA ARG A 53 0.33 14.77 23.48
C ARG A 53 1.50 13.79 23.42
N GLU A 54 2.26 13.63 24.49
CA GLU A 54 3.36 12.66 24.56
C GLU A 54 2.86 11.23 24.28
N ALA A 55 1.72 10.85 24.87
CA ALA A 55 1.11 9.55 24.61
C ALA A 55 0.75 9.36 23.12
N LEU A 56 0.10 10.35 22.50
CA LEU A 56 -0.28 10.29 21.08
C LEU A 56 0.93 10.28 20.14
N GLU A 57 2.00 11.01 20.47
CA GLU A 57 3.25 10.96 19.71
C GLU A 57 3.91 9.58 19.81
N GLY A 58 3.91 8.97 21.00
CA GLY A 58 4.35 7.59 21.20
C GLY A 58 3.53 6.59 20.37
N ASP A 59 2.21 6.73 20.35
CA ASP A 59 1.31 5.89 19.55
C ASP A 59 1.57 6.05 18.04
N ARG A 60 1.74 7.29 17.56
CA ARG A 60 2.11 7.59 16.16
C ARG A 60 3.41 6.88 15.77
N ASP A 61 4.41 6.95 16.63
CA ASP A 61 5.72 6.36 16.40
C ASP A 61 5.65 4.83 16.40
N ALA A 62 4.87 4.24 17.32
CA ALA A 62 4.62 2.81 17.38
C ALA A 62 3.90 2.28 16.12
N VAL A 63 2.85 2.97 15.66
CA VAL A 63 2.12 2.63 14.42
C VAL A 63 3.03 2.76 13.19
N THR A 64 3.89 3.78 13.16
CA THR A 64 4.86 3.97 12.07
C THR A 64 5.89 2.84 12.05
N ALA A 65 6.44 2.48 13.20
CA ALA A 65 7.40 1.37 13.33
C ALA A 65 6.76 0.02 12.95
N LEU A 66 5.51 -0.23 13.37
CA LEU A 66 4.78 -1.44 12.98
C LEU A 66 4.58 -1.51 11.46
N THR A 67 4.20 -0.39 10.84
CA THR A 67 4.02 -0.32 9.38
C THR A 67 5.31 -0.62 8.62
N GLN A 68 6.45 -0.11 9.11
CA GLN A 68 7.76 -0.41 8.52
C GLN A 68 8.11 -1.89 8.62
N ARG A 69 7.88 -2.51 9.79
CA ARG A 69 8.14 -3.94 10.01
C ARG A 69 7.28 -4.83 9.13
N LEU A 70 6.01 -4.48 8.94
CA LEU A 70 5.09 -5.22 8.06
C LEU A 70 5.53 -5.18 6.59
N ALA A 71 6.28 -4.16 6.17
CA ALA A 71 6.80 -4.09 4.80
C ALA A 71 7.82 -5.21 4.50
N ASP A 72 8.40 -5.81 5.53
CA ASP A 72 9.40 -6.88 5.45
C ASP A 72 8.80 -8.28 5.71
N ILE A 73 7.48 -8.38 5.93
CA ILE A 73 6.79 -9.66 6.14
C ILE A 73 6.39 -10.28 4.78
N PRO A 74 6.76 -11.55 4.51
CA PRO A 74 6.35 -12.25 3.29
C PRO A 74 4.83 -12.24 3.10
N THR A 75 4.39 -11.89 1.90
CA THR A 75 3.00 -12.14 1.52
C THR A 75 2.75 -13.65 1.37
N PRO A 76 1.49 -14.13 1.39
CA PRO A 76 1.19 -15.54 1.11
C PRO A 76 1.74 -16.06 -0.23
N ALA A 77 2.03 -15.16 -1.18
CA ALA A 77 2.64 -15.49 -2.47
C ALA A 77 4.17 -15.64 -2.41
N GLY A 78 4.81 -15.36 -1.28
CA GLY A 78 6.25 -15.42 -1.08
C GLY A 78 6.95 -14.07 -0.92
N PRO A 79 6.86 -13.13 -1.88
CA PRO A 79 7.61 -11.88 -1.80
C PRO A 79 7.04 -10.95 -0.71
N THR A 80 7.91 -10.16 -0.10
CA THR A 80 7.58 -9.08 0.83
C THR A 80 7.03 -7.86 0.09
N PRO A 81 6.25 -6.99 0.75
CA PRO A 81 5.83 -5.72 0.18
C PRO A 81 6.98 -4.84 -0.34
N ARG A 82 8.17 -4.88 0.28
CA ARG A 82 9.36 -4.17 -0.23
C ARG A 82 9.88 -4.75 -1.54
N GLU A 83 9.88 -6.07 -1.69
CA GLU A 83 10.30 -6.75 -2.92
C GLU A 83 9.28 -6.59 -4.06
N LEU A 84 8.00 -6.43 -3.71
CA LEU A 84 6.94 -6.05 -4.64
C LEU A 84 7.02 -4.57 -5.04
N GLY A 85 7.59 -3.74 -4.16
CA GLY A 85 7.89 -2.33 -4.37
C GLY A 85 8.69 -2.13 -5.64
N THR A 86 8.16 -1.28 -6.51
CA THR A 86 8.60 -1.04 -7.88
C THR A 86 10.12 -0.93 -8.01
N THR A 87 10.74 -1.99 -8.53
CA THR A 87 11.90 -1.82 -9.41
C THR A 87 11.44 -0.93 -10.55
N ASP A 88 11.94 0.31 -10.60
CA ASP A 88 11.89 1.30 -11.70
C ASP A 88 11.06 0.91 -12.93
N ALA A 89 9.75 0.80 -12.76
CA ALA A 89 8.82 0.54 -13.86
C ALA A 89 8.19 1.86 -14.32
N PHE A 90 8.97 2.95 -14.31
CA PHE A 90 8.60 4.12 -15.10
C PHE A 90 8.76 3.73 -16.57
N ILE A 91 7.68 3.24 -17.16
CA ILE A 91 7.60 3.05 -18.61
C ILE A 91 7.07 4.37 -19.17
N PRO A 92 7.89 5.18 -19.85
CA PRO A 92 7.38 6.40 -20.45
C PRO A 92 6.29 6.06 -21.46
N LEU A 93 5.22 6.85 -21.48
CA LEU A 93 4.08 6.62 -22.36
C LEU A 93 4.51 6.54 -23.84
N THR A 94 5.59 7.23 -24.22
CA THR A 94 6.20 7.16 -25.55
C THR A 94 6.70 5.75 -25.91
N GLN A 95 7.27 5.01 -24.97
CA GLN A 95 7.69 3.62 -25.20
C GLN A 95 6.48 2.69 -25.37
N LEU A 96 5.42 2.90 -24.59
CA LEU A 96 4.16 2.15 -24.76
C LEU A 96 3.50 2.46 -26.11
N LEU A 97 3.48 3.72 -26.55
CA LEU A 97 2.94 4.06 -27.88
C LEU A 97 3.73 3.41 -29.04
N GLY A 98 5.03 3.17 -28.87
CA GLY A 98 5.83 2.45 -29.85
C GLY A 98 5.41 1.00 -30.03
N THR A 99 5.00 0.32 -28.94
CA THR A 99 4.61 -1.10 -29.01
C THR A 99 3.23 -1.30 -29.63
N ILE A 100 2.25 -0.41 -29.34
CA ILE A 100 0.91 -0.48 -29.98
C ILE A 100 0.91 -0.08 -31.45
N THR A 101 1.89 0.70 -31.91
CA THR A 101 2.00 1.08 -33.34
C THR A 101 2.75 0.02 -34.15
N ALA A 102 3.71 -0.69 -33.56
CA ALA A 102 4.43 -1.79 -34.21
C ALA A 102 3.53 -2.99 -34.58
N GLU A 103 2.46 -3.25 -33.82
CA GLU A 103 1.50 -4.34 -34.10
C GLU A 103 0.48 -3.99 -35.20
N LYS A 104 0.34 -2.70 -35.57
CA LYS A 104 -0.47 -2.30 -36.74
C LYS A 104 0.37 -2.36 -38.00
N GLY A 105 0.54 -3.60 -38.47
CA GLY A 105 1.16 -3.92 -39.74
C GLY A 105 0.70 -3.01 -40.89
N THR A 106 1.69 -2.65 -41.70
CA THR A 106 1.60 -1.98 -42.99
C THR A 106 0.45 -2.49 -43.86
N PRO A 107 -0.39 -1.63 -44.47
CA PRO A 107 -1.26 -2.06 -45.55
C PRO A 107 -0.38 -2.41 -46.76
N THR A 108 -0.29 -3.70 -47.09
CA THR A 108 0.31 -4.19 -48.33
C THR A 108 -0.52 -3.64 -49.50
N LYS A 109 0.16 -2.93 -50.40
CA LYS A 109 -0.39 -2.37 -51.64
C LYS A 109 -0.97 -3.43 -52.57
#